data_AF-A0A850M9D9-F1
#
_entry.id   AF-A0A850M9D9-F1
#
_cell.length_a   1.000
_cell.length_b   1.000
_cell.length_c   1.000
_cell.angle_alpha   90.00
_cell.angle_beta   90.00
_cell.angle_gamma   90.00
#
_symmetry.space_group_name_H-M   'P 1'
#
loop_
_entity.id
_entity.type
_entity.pdbx_description
1 polymer ?
#
loop_
_entity_poly.entity_id
_entity_poly.type
_entity_poly.pdbx_seq_one_letter_code
_entity_poly.pdbx_strand_id
1 'polypeptide(L)'
;MSEFLGKPKRTDEDLYSRMRIYKKLPKLRKFFVNNDKPRIHVIVDYDLFEDLEKAVLKKYGNVTNDNINNAAIEALKLWIKENK
;
A
#
# COMPACT_ATOMS: atom_id res chain seq x y z
N MET A 1 13.55 15.99 2.34
CA MET A 1 12.08 16.10 2.28
C MET A 1 11.59 16.00 0.83
N SER A 2 11.72 14.82 0.23
CA SER A 2 11.27 14.51 -1.15
C SER A 2 10.12 13.50 -1.16
N GLU A 3 9.64 13.08 0.01
CA GLU A 3 8.62 12.04 0.19
C GLU A 3 7.24 12.46 -0.32
N PHE A 4 6.99 13.78 -0.45
CA PHE A 4 5.74 14.36 -0.92
C PHE A 4 5.67 14.63 -2.43
N LEU A 5 6.81 14.65 -3.14
CA LEU A 5 6.81 14.74 -4.60
C LEU A 5 6.48 13.33 -5.13
N GLY A 6 5.18 13.05 -5.17
CA GLY A 6 4.62 11.78 -5.59
C GLY A 6 5.37 11.26 -6.81
N LYS A 7 6.04 10.12 -6.65
CA LYS A 7 6.72 9.47 -7.77
C LYS A 7 5.70 9.28 -8.90
N PRO A 8 6.08 9.52 -10.16
CA PRO A 8 5.17 9.30 -11.28
C PRO A 8 4.66 7.87 -11.20
N LYS A 9 3.34 7.68 -11.38
CA LYS A 9 2.72 6.36 -11.38
C LYS A 9 3.43 5.50 -12.42
N ARG A 10 4.27 4.56 -11.97
CA ARG A 10 4.92 3.60 -12.86
C ARG A 10 4.01 2.40 -13.05
N THR A 11 3.72 2.09 -14.30
CA THR A 11 3.04 0.86 -14.70
C THR A 11 4.07 -0.21 -15.09
N ASP A 12 3.64 -1.47 -15.18
CA ASP A 12 4.48 -2.55 -15.70
C ASP A 12 4.97 -2.25 -17.13
N GLU A 13 4.15 -1.55 -17.92
CA GLU A 13 4.41 -1.12 -19.31
C GLU A 13 5.54 -0.10 -19.39
N ASP A 14 5.59 0.85 -18.45
CA ASP A 14 6.65 1.85 -18.37
C ASP A 14 8.04 1.24 -18.09
N LEU A 15 8.08 0.10 -17.39
CA LEU A 15 9.34 -0.61 -17.12
C LEU A 15 9.79 -1.47 -18.30
N TYR A 16 8.86 -2.00 -19.10
CA TYR A 16 9.18 -2.76 -20.31
C TYR A 16 9.86 -1.92 -21.39
N SER A 17 9.44 -0.65 -21.53
CA SER A 17 9.99 0.27 -22.54
C SER A 17 11.41 0.73 -22.20
N ARG A 18 11.76 0.79 -20.92
CA ARG A 18 13.07 1.31 -20.46
C ARG A 18 14.20 0.28 -20.43
N MET A 19 13.92 -0.98 -20.10
CA MET A 19 14.97 -2.02 -20.07
C MET A 19 14.42 -3.41 -20.38
N ARG A 20 15.02 -4.06 -21.39
CA ARG A 20 14.69 -5.41 -21.86
C ARG A 20 14.87 -6.49 -20.77
N ILE A 21 15.66 -6.21 -19.73
CA ILE A 21 15.92 -7.11 -18.59
C ILE A 21 14.66 -7.36 -17.74
N TYR A 22 13.76 -6.38 -17.65
CA TYR A 22 12.49 -6.51 -16.90
C TYR A 22 11.47 -7.43 -17.58
N LYS A 23 11.68 -7.78 -18.86
CA LYS A 23 10.93 -8.86 -19.54
C LYS A 23 11.28 -10.24 -18.99
N LYS A 24 12.54 -10.43 -18.62
CA LYS A 24 13.06 -11.72 -18.15
C LYS A 24 12.98 -11.88 -16.63
N LEU A 25 12.73 -10.80 -15.89
CA LEU A 25 12.72 -10.78 -14.42
C LEU A 25 11.39 -10.18 -13.88
N PRO A 26 10.28 -10.93 -13.93
CA PRO A 26 8.96 -10.43 -13.52
C PRO A 26 8.87 -10.11 -12.02
N LYS A 27 9.63 -10.81 -11.16
CA LYS A 27 9.68 -10.52 -9.72
C LYS A 27 10.32 -9.15 -9.43
N LEU A 28 11.41 -8.83 -10.13
CA LEU A 28 12.12 -7.56 -9.98
C LEU A 28 11.23 -6.40 -10.45
N ARG A 29 10.48 -6.60 -11.54
CA ARG A 29 9.51 -5.63 -12.03
C ARG A 29 8.41 -5.31 -11.01
N LYS A 30 7.76 -6.35 -10.46
CA LYS A 30 6.75 -6.18 -9.40
C LYS A 30 7.29 -5.44 -8.19
N PHE A 31 8.54 -5.72 -7.81
CA PHE A 31 9.22 -5.01 -6.73
C PHE A 31 9.33 -3.50 -7.00
N PHE A 32 9.80 -3.10 -8.19
CA PHE A 32 9.94 -1.68 -8.54
C PHE A 32 8.58 -0.95 -8.61
N VAL A 33 7.56 -1.57 -9.22
CA VAL A 33 6.21 -0.98 -9.27
C VAL A 33 5.63 -0.82 -7.87
N ASN A 34 5.76 -1.83 -7.01
CA ASN A 34 5.29 -1.74 -5.63
C ASN A 34 6.06 -0.70 -4.81
N ASN A 35 7.36 -0.55 -5.04
CA ASN A 35 8.20 0.41 -4.33
C ASN A 35 7.97 1.87 -4.74
N ASP A 36 7.33 2.09 -5.90
CA ASP A 36 6.93 3.42 -6.36
C ASP A 36 5.52 3.82 -5.94
N LYS A 37 4.76 2.93 -5.27
CA LYS A 37 3.46 3.29 -4.72
C LYS A 37 3.62 4.37 -3.63
N PRO A 38 2.70 5.34 -3.54
CA PRO A 38 2.64 6.27 -2.42
C PRO A 38 2.55 5.51 -1.10
N ARG A 39 3.24 6.02 -0.07
CA ARG A 39 3.20 5.48 1.29
C ARG A 39 2.61 6.53 2.21
N ILE A 40 1.72 6.10 3.09
CA ILE A 40 1.17 6.94 4.15
C ILE A 40 1.67 6.36 5.46
N HIS A 41 2.38 7.17 6.23
CA HIS A 41 2.82 6.84 7.58
C HIS A 41 1.89 7.57 8.56
N VAL A 42 1.27 6.80 9.46
CA VAL A 42 0.36 7.34 10.48
C VAL A 42 0.89 6.92 11.84
N ILE A 43 0.93 7.87 12.76
CA ILE A 43 1.18 7.61 14.17
C ILE A 43 -0.19 7.52 14.83
N VAL A 44 -0.45 6.42 15.53
CA VAL A 44 -1.72 6.15 16.21
C VAL A 44 -1.45 5.87 17.68
N ASP A 45 -2.43 6.18 18.53
CA ASP A 45 -2.38 5.82 19.95
C ASP A 45 -2.44 4.30 20.13
N TYR A 46 -1.89 3.82 21.23
CA TYR A 46 -1.85 2.39 21.54
C TYR A 46 -3.25 1.76 21.58
N ASP A 47 -4.21 2.41 22.25
CA ASP A 47 -5.58 1.91 22.37
C ASP A 47 -6.26 1.76 21.00
N LEU A 48 -6.03 2.73 20.11
CA LEU A 48 -6.58 2.70 18.75
C LEU A 48 -5.95 1.57 17.92
N PHE A 49 -4.65 1.32 18.10
CA PHE A 49 -3.97 0.23 17.44
C PHE A 49 -4.49 -1.14 17.91
N GLU A 50 -4.67 -1.33 19.22
CA GLU A 50 -5.24 -2.57 19.76
C GLU A 50 -6.66 -2.83 19.24
N ASP A 51 -7.50 -1.80 19.16
CA ASP A 51 -8.85 -1.93 18.62
C ASP A 51 -8.84 -2.23 17.12
N LEU A 52 -7.89 -1.67 16.37
CA LEU A 52 -7.66 -2.04 14.97
C LEU A 52 -7.28 -3.52 14.86
N GLU A 53 -6.36 -4.02 15.68
CA GLU A 53 -5.96 -5.44 15.65
C GLU A 53 -7.15 -6.37 15.94
N LYS A 54 -7.98 -6.04 16.94
CA LYS A 54 -9.21 -6.80 17.24
C LYS A 54 -10.17 -6.81 16.05
N ALA A 55 -10.37 -5.66 15.39
CA ALA A 55 -11.23 -5.55 14.22
C ALA A 55 -10.68 -6.35 13.02
N VAL A 56 -9.37 -6.29 12.80
CA VAL A 56 -8.67 -7.06 11.76
C VAL A 56 -8.79 -8.55 12.02
N LEU A 57 -8.55 -8.99 13.27
CA LEU A 57 -8.69 -10.38 13.67
C LEU A 57 -10.12 -10.89 13.44
N LYS A 58 -11.13 -10.09 13.81
CA LYS A 58 -12.54 -10.43 13.62
C LYS A 58 -12.91 -10.57 12.14
N LYS A 59 -12.35 -9.73 11.26
CA LYS A 59 -12.70 -9.71 9.84
C LYS A 59 -11.92 -10.72 9.00
N TYR A 60 -10.61 -10.84 9.24
CA TYR A 60 -9.70 -11.63 8.40
C TYR A 60 -9.22 -12.94 9.07
N GLY A 61 -9.51 -13.14 10.35
CA GLY A 61 -9.14 -14.35 11.10
C GLY A 61 -7.69 -14.37 11.62
N ASN A 62 -6.83 -13.45 11.19
CA ASN A 62 -5.49 -13.26 11.73
C ASN A 62 -4.99 -11.82 11.57
N VAL A 63 -4.09 -11.42 12.46
CA VAL A 63 -3.42 -10.12 12.41
C VAL A 63 -2.10 -10.29 11.66
N THR A 64 -2.05 -9.78 10.43
CA THR A 64 -0.86 -9.76 9.59
C THR A 64 -0.68 -8.37 9.00
N ASN A 65 0.54 -8.00 8.63
CA ASN A 65 0.81 -6.70 8.01
C ASN A 65 -0.06 -6.46 6.77
N ASP A 66 -0.29 -7.50 5.97
CA ASP A 66 -1.13 -7.42 4.78
C ASP A 66 -2.60 -7.12 5.15
N ASN A 67 -3.14 -7.78 6.18
CA ASN A 67 -4.51 -7.53 6.61
C ASN A 67 -4.70 -6.17 7.28
N ILE A 68 -3.71 -5.72 8.08
CA ILE A 68 -3.71 -4.36 8.64
C ILE A 68 -3.71 -3.33 7.50
N ASN A 69 -2.83 -3.50 6.52
CA ASN A 69 -2.76 -2.61 5.36
C ASN A 69 -4.07 -2.65 4.54
N ASN A 70 -4.69 -3.81 4.36
CA ASN A 70 -5.99 -3.93 3.70
C ASN A 70 -7.10 -3.19 4.47
N ALA A 71 -7.18 -3.35 5.79
CA ALA A 71 -8.12 -2.64 6.64
C ALA A 71 -7.92 -1.12 6.57
N ALA A 72 -6.66 -0.66 6.61
CA ALA A 72 -6.33 0.76 6.47
C ALA A 72 -6.76 1.31 5.09
N ILE A 73 -6.53 0.56 4.00
CA ILE A 73 -6.97 0.94 2.65
C ILE A 73 -8.50 1.02 2.57
N GLU A 74 -9.23 0.10 3.20
CA GLU A 74 -10.69 0.15 3.26
C GLU A 74 -11.20 1.37 4.02
N ALA A 75 -10.61 1.67 5.18
CA ALA A 75 -10.95 2.86 5.96
C ALA A 75 -10.71 4.14 5.14
N LEU A 76 -9.58 4.23 4.43
CA LEU A 76 -9.29 5.36 3.53
C LEU A 76 -10.32 5.48 2.40
N LYS A 77 -10.72 4.37 1.78
CA LYS A 77 -11.75 4.37 0.72
C LYS A 77 -13.10 4.85 1.25
N LEU A 78 -13.47 4.42 2.45
CA LEU A 78 -14.72 4.80 3.10
C LEU A 78 -14.71 6.31 3.42
N TRP A 79 -13.64 6.80 4.04
CA TRP A 79 -13.46 8.22 4.34
C TRP A 79 -13.54 9.10 3.08
N ILE A 80 -12.85 8.72 2.00
CA ILE A 80 -12.90 9.43 0.72
C ILE A 80 -14.32 9.43 0.14
N LYS A 81 -15.06 8.32 0.25
CA LYS A 81 -16.42 8.21 -0.28
C LYS A 81 -17.40 9.10 0.49
N GLU A 82 -17.23 9.23 1.80
CA GLU A 82 -18.10 10.04 2.67
C GLU A 82 -17.84 11.55 2.53
N ASN A 83 -16.62 11.94 2.19
CA ASN A 83 -16.18 13.34 2.11
C ASN A 83 -15.99 13.84 0.67
N LYS A 84 -16.67 13.22 -0.30
CA LYS A 84 -16.63 13.58 -1.73
C LYS A 84 -17.99 14.06 -2.20
#